data_AF-A0A941F4S9-F1
#
_entry.id   AF-A0A941F4S9-F1
#
_cell.length_a   1.000
_cell.length_b   1.000
_cell.length_c   1.000
_cell.angle_alpha   90.00
_cell.angle_beta   90.00
_cell.angle_gamma   90.00
#
_symmetry.space_group_name_H-M   'P 1'
#
loop_
_entity.id
_entity.type
_entity.pdbx_description
1 polymer ?
#
loop_
_entity_poly.entity_id
_entity_poly.type
_entity_poly.pdbx_seq_one_letter_code
_entity_poly.pdbx_strand_id
1 'polypeptide(L)'
;MKNLRSVFLLGVLAVVMSLTSCSKDEVTPQGPQVVVPEGTQEVAIGDSKELMFKINVPGGFASATIETAGGEFAVPANLEQGAVSGEITGMFVAGDEVGPGAVTLTVIDANGKSAMGTHSLEIIE
;
A
#
# COMPACT_ATOMS: atom_id res chain seq x y z
N MET A 1 -53.75 -36.56 -44.88
CA MET A 1 -53.70 -37.99 -44.49
C MET A 1 -52.22 -38.39 -44.56
N LYS A 2 -51.49 -38.73 -43.49
CA LYS A 2 -51.82 -39.79 -42.52
C LYS A 2 -50.68 -40.75 -42.14
N ASN A 3 -49.37 -40.43 -42.14
CA ASN A 3 -48.34 -41.42 -41.75
C ASN A 3 -46.91 -40.80 -41.73
N LEU A 4 -46.40 -40.27 -40.62
CA LEU A 4 -45.76 -40.93 -39.47
C LEU A 4 -44.41 -41.60 -39.81
N ARG A 5 -43.31 -41.00 -39.31
CA ARG A 5 -42.20 -41.75 -38.67
C ARG A 5 -41.24 -40.80 -37.94
N SER A 6 -41.10 -41.07 -36.65
CA SER A 6 -40.21 -40.44 -35.67
C SER A 6 -38.74 -40.75 -35.97
N VAL A 7 -37.87 -39.73 -35.96
CA VAL A 7 -36.40 -39.86 -35.80
C VAL A 7 -35.94 -38.61 -35.02
N PHE A 8 -35.91 -38.70 -33.69
CA PHE A 8 -34.72 -38.98 -32.88
C PHE A 8 -33.78 -37.77 -32.72
N LEU A 9 -34.05 -37.02 -31.64
CA LEU A 9 -33.12 -36.14 -30.93
C LEU A 9 -31.83 -36.93 -30.62
N LEU A 10 -30.69 -36.60 -31.22
CA LEU A 10 -29.37 -37.02 -30.71
C LEU A 10 -28.20 -36.22 -31.31
N GLY A 11 -27.32 -35.76 -30.42
CA GLY A 11 -25.95 -35.35 -30.72
C GLY A 11 -25.68 -33.88 -30.34
N VAL A 12 -24.71 -33.53 -29.50
CA VAL A 12 -23.53 -34.25 -29.02
C VAL A 12 -23.06 -33.61 -27.70
N LEU A 13 -22.70 -34.51 -26.79
CA LEU A 13 -21.95 -34.36 -25.54
C LEU A 13 -20.57 -33.69 -25.74
N ALA A 14 -20.22 -32.68 -24.94
CA ALA A 14 -18.81 -32.36 -24.66
C ALA A 14 -18.65 -31.52 -23.38
N VAL A 15 -18.44 -32.23 -22.26
CA VAL A 15 -17.40 -31.97 -21.26
C VAL A 15 -17.16 -30.52 -20.86
N VAL A 16 -17.85 -30.07 -19.80
CA VAL A 16 -17.38 -28.94 -18.98
C VAL A 16 -16.31 -29.49 -18.02
N MET A 17 -15.08 -29.59 -18.51
CA MET A 17 -13.91 -29.61 -17.64
C MET A 17 -13.75 -28.19 -17.11
N SER A 18 -14.44 -27.87 -16.01
CA SER A 18 -14.04 -26.76 -15.17
C SER A 18 -12.68 -27.11 -14.58
N LEU A 19 -11.64 -26.62 -15.26
CA LEU A 19 -10.27 -26.59 -14.79
C LEU A 19 -10.28 -26.04 -13.37
N THR A 20 -9.97 -26.90 -12.42
CA THR A 20 -9.56 -26.52 -11.06
C THR A 20 -8.26 -25.74 -11.19
N SER A 21 -8.37 -24.44 -11.49
CA SER A 21 -7.30 -23.47 -11.35
C SER A 21 -7.35 -22.89 -9.94
N CYS A 22 -7.24 -23.76 -8.93
CA CYS A 22 -6.58 -23.35 -7.70
C CYS A 22 -5.10 -23.60 -7.94
N SER A 23 -4.46 -22.59 -8.53
CA SER A 23 -3.02 -22.55 -8.66
C SER A 23 -2.42 -22.75 -7.28
N LYS A 24 -1.41 -23.62 -7.27
CA LYS A 24 -0.60 -24.02 -6.12
C LYS A 24 -0.35 -22.83 -5.20
N ASP A 25 -0.33 -23.06 -3.89
CA ASP A 25 0.14 -22.13 -2.88
C ASP A 25 1.57 -21.68 -3.21
N GLU A 26 1.70 -20.68 -4.07
CA GLU A 26 2.95 -20.01 -4.33
C GLU A 26 3.21 -19.17 -3.09
N VAL A 27 4.33 -19.44 -2.41
CA VAL A 27 4.86 -18.55 -1.38
C VAL A 27 5.19 -17.22 -2.06
N THR A 28 4.17 -16.38 -2.22
CA THR A 28 4.36 -15.03 -2.72
C THR A 28 5.29 -14.32 -1.73
N PRO A 29 6.38 -13.67 -2.19
CA PRO A 29 7.30 -12.98 -1.29
C PRO A 29 6.51 -11.99 -0.42
N GLN A 30 6.78 -11.90 0.87
CA GLN A 30 6.08 -10.93 1.71
C GLN A 30 6.35 -9.51 1.17
N GLY A 31 5.28 -8.72 0.98
CA GLY A 31 5.40 -7.33 0.55
C GLY A 31 5.95 -6.41 1.65
N PRO A 32 6.20 -5.14 1.32
CA PRO A 32 6.65 -4.17 2.32
C PRO A 32 5.60 -3.94 3.41
N GLN A 33 6.06 -3.37 4.52
CA GLN A 33 5.26 -2.93 5.65
C GLN A 33 5.79 -1.58 6.14
N VAL A 34 4.87 -0.68 6.42
CA VAL A 34 5.15 0.65 6.98
C VAL A 34 4.47 0.71 8.35
N VAL A 35 5.26 0.90 9.39
CA VAL A 35 4.78 1.15 10.75
C VAL A 35 4.90 2.65 11.02
N VAL A 36 3.76 3.29 11.24
CA VAL A 36 3.66 4.72 11.55
C VAL A 36 3.89 4.97 13.04
N PRO A 37 4.27 6.20 13.45
CA PRO A 37 4.29 6.57 14.86
C PRO A 37 2.94 6.34 15.54
N GLU A 38 2.94 6.03 16.83
CA GLU A 38 1.70 5.84 17.59
C GLU A 38 1.07 7.17 18.01
N GLY A 39 -0.26 7.18 18.07
CA GLY A 39 -1.05 8.31 18.56
C GLY A 39 -1.18 9.46 17.56
N THR A 40 -1.96 10.47 17.94
CA THR A 40 -2.06 11.74 17.20
C THR A 40 -1.18 12.76 17.90
N GLN A 41 -0.39 13.49 17.13
CA GLN A 41 0.53 14.49 17.66
C GLN A 41 0.04 15.89 17.33
N GLU A 42 0.13 16.79 18.31
CA GLU A 42 -0.13 18.20 18.12
C GLU A 42 1.14 18.94 17.70
N VAL A 43 0.98 19.88 16.77
CA VAL A 43 2.03 20.79 16.28
C VAL A 43 1.46 22.19 16.14
N ALA A 44 2.11 23.19 16.72
CA ALA A 44 1.65 24.58 16.60
C ALA A 44 1.97 25.13 15.19
N ILE A 45 1.24 26.16 14.77
CA ILE A 45 1.52 26.87 13.51
C ILE A 45 2.98 27.34 13.48
N GLY A 46 3.67 27.07 12.37
CA GLY A 46 5.08 27.44 12.16
C GLY A 46 6.09 26.57 12.92
N ASP A 47 5.65 25.69 13.81
CA ASP A 47 6.50 24.71 14.48
C ASP A 47 6.71 23.45 13.64
N SER A 48 7.65 22.62 14.08
CA SER A 48 7.96 21.35 13.43
C SER A 48 7.92 20.16 14.38
N LYS A 49 7.63 18.98 13.82
CA LYS A 49 7.63 17.71 14.52
C LYS A 49 8.42 16.68 13.74
N GLU A 50 9.32 15.98 14.43
CA GLU A 50 10.00 14.82 13.85
C GLU A 50 9.04 13.62 13.82
N LEU A 51 8.92 12.98 12.66
CA LEU A 51 8.19 11.74 12.47
C LEU A 51 9.16 10.65 12.00
N MET A 52 8.97 9.45 12.54
CA MET A 52 9.77 8.27 12.24
C MET A 52 8.87 7.14 11.77
N PHE A 53 9.10 6.66 10.55
CA PHE A 53 8.41 5.52 9.96
C PHE A 53 9.34 4.32 9.94
N LYS A 54 8.94 3.20 10.54
CA LYS A 54 9.72 1.96 10.50
C LYS A 54 9.28 1.13 9.31
N ILE A 55 10.25 0.73 8.49
CA ILE A 55 10.02 0.05 7.22
C ILE A 55 10.58 -1.36 7.31
N ASN A 56 9.77 -2.35 6.97
CA ASN A 56 10.21 -3.70 6.70
C ASN A 56 9.86 -4.03 5.25
N VAL A 57 10.86 -4.32 4.43
CA VAL A 57 10.71 -4.53 2.99
C VAL A 57 11.53 -5.75 2.56
N PRO A 58 11.04 -6.99 2.83
CA PRO A 58 11.80 -8.21 2.57
C PRO A 58 12.25 -8.36 1.11
N GLY A 59 11.51 -7.76 0.17
CA GLY A 59 11.84 -7.71 -1.25
C GLY A 59 12.96 -6.72 -1.64
N GLY A 60 13.51 -5.96 -0.69
CA GLY A 60 14.48 -4.89 -0.92
C GLY A 60 13.82 -3.58 -1.34
N PHE A 61 14.22 -2.47 -0.72
CA PHE A 61 13.68 -1.13 -0.97
C PHE A 61 13.91 -0.69 -2.42
N ALA A 62 12.84 -0.25 -3.10
CA ALA A 62 12.95 0.33 -4.44
C ALA A 62 12.76 1.84 -4.46
N SER A 63 11.68 2.33 -3.84
CA SER A 63 11.39 3.76 -3.76
C SER A 63 10.43 4.07 -2.63
N ALA A 64 10.38 5.36 -2.26
CA ALA A 64 9.39 5.91 -1.36
C ALA A 64 8.80 7.19 -1.96
N THR A 65 7.52 7.42 -1.73
CA THR A 65 6.83 8.67 -2.06
C THR A 65 6.12 9.19 -0.81
N ILE A 66 6.09 10.52 -0.68
CA ILE A 66 5.46 11.18 0.46
C ILE A 66 4.40 12.16 -0.05
N GLU A 67 3.26 12.10 0.60
CA GLU A 67 2.15 13.04 0.44
C GLU A 67 1.84 13.66 1.80
N THR A 68 1.57 14.97 1.83
CA THR A 68 1.28 15.70 3.06
C THR A 68 -0.03 16.48 2.96
N ALA A 69 -0.63 16.73 4.11
CA ALA A 69 -1.77 17.62 4.27
C ALA A 69 -1.54 18.53 5.49
N GLY A 70 -2.02 19.78 5.40
CA GLY A 70 -1.88 20.78 6.48
C GLY A 70 -0.45 21.33 6.67
N GLY A 71 0.53 20.86 5.92
CA GLY A 71 1.92 21.29 6.05
C GLY A 71 2.85 20.63 5.05
N GLU A 72 4.14 20.79 5.28
CA GLU A 72 5.21 20.23 4.45
C GLU A 72 6.01 19.18 5.23
N PHE A 73 6.53 18.16 4.54
CA PHE A 73 7.38 17.14 5.16
C PHE A 73 8.68 17.03 4.40
N ALA A 74 9.79 17.33 5.09
CA ALA A 74 11.13 17.19 4.55
C ALA A 74 11.74 15.86 5.00
N VAL A 75 12.32 15.11 4.06
CA VAL A 75 13.00 13.83 4.33
C VAL A 75 14.52 14.05 4.26
N PRO A 76 15.21 14.26 5.40
CA PRO A 76 16.65 14.36 5.44
C PRO A 76 17.36 13.02 5.23
N ALA A 77 16.70 11.88 5.49
CA ALA A 77 17.27 10.55 5.36
C ALA A 77 16.25 9.54 4.83
N ASN A 78 16.63 8.79 3.79
CA ASN A 78 15.82 7.74 3.17
C ASN A 78 16.55 6.39 3.24
N LEU A 79 15.85 5.29 2.98
CA LEU A 79 16.48 3.98 2.85
C LEU A 79 17.36 3.92 1.59
N GLU A 80 18.47 3.20 1.70
CA GLU A 80 19.30 2.85 0.55
C GLU A 80 18.59 1.84 -0.35
N GLN A 81 18.86 1.89 -1.65
CA GLN A 81 18.35 0.93 -2.63
C GLN A 81 18.68 -0.52 -2.19
N GLY A 82 17.67 -1.39 -2.16
CA GLY A 82 17.82 -2.80 -1.79
C GLY A 82 17.88 -3.09 -0.29
N ALA A 83 17.85 -2.06 0.58
CA ALA A 83 17.74 -2.26 2.02
C ALA A 83 16.47 -3.06 2.34
N VAL A 84 16.56 -4.05 3.25
CA VAL A 84 15.43 -4.92 3.60
C VAL A 84 14.63 -4.44 4.81
N SER A 85 15.19 -3.49 5.55
CA SER A 85 14.54 -2.81 6.67
C SER A 85 15.28 -1.51 6.98
N GLY A 86 14.63 -0.62 7.71
CA GLY A 86 15.21 0.65 8.10
C GLY A 86 14.16 1.62 8.62
N GLU A 87 14.56 2.88 8.75
CA GLU A 87 13.69 3.95 9.21
C GLU A 87 13.75 5.11 8.21
N ILE A 88 12.60 5.71 7.91
CA ILE A 88 12.51 7.00 7.22
C ILE A 88 12.11 8.01 8.28
N THR A 89 13.02 8.92 8.57
CA THR A 89 12.80 10.01 9.53
C THR A 89 12.72 11.31 8.77
N GLY A 90 11.80 12.18 9.18
CA GLY A 90 11.69 13.52 8.61
C GLY A 90 10.97 14.50 9.50
N MET A 91 10.99 15.76 9.08
CA MET A 91 10.42 16.87 9.81
C MET A 91 9.16 17.33 9.12
N PHE A 92 8.03 17.21 9.82
CA PHE A 92 6.78 17.88 9.44
C PHE A 92 6.85 19.31 9.94
N VAL A 93 6.56 20.28 9.06
CA VAL A 93 6.40 21.70 9.42
C VAL A 93 4.94 22.04 9.19
N ALA A 94 4.26 22.50 10.25
CA ALA A 94 2.87 22.91 10.15
C ALA A 94 2.72 24.17 9.30
N GLY A 95 1.68 24.22 8.48
CA GLY A 95 1.30 25.43 7.76
C GLY A 95 0.66 26.48 8.68
N ASP A 96 0.04 27.49 8.06
CA ASP A 96 -0.55 28.63 8.75
C ASP A 96 -2.03 28.43 9.15
N GLU A 97 -2.58 27.23 8.93
CA GLU A 97 -3.98 26.90 9.20
C GLU A 97 -4.11 25.82 10.27
N VAL A 98 -4.93 26.08 11.29
CA VAL A 98 -5.29 25.08 12.31
C VAL A 98 -6.18 23.98 11.72
N GLY A 99 -6.10 22.79 12.31
CA GLY A 99 -6.91 21.63 11.94
C GLY A 99 -6.07 20.42 11.51
N PRO A 100 -6.64 19.52 10.67
CA PRO A 100 -6.02 18.22 10.42
C PRO A 100 -4.73 18.34 9.59
N GLY A 101 -3.67 17.73 10.09
CA GLY A 101 -2.42 17.48 9.37
C GLY A 101 -2.22 15.99 9.09
N ALA A 102 -1.48 15.65 8.04
CA ALA A 102 -1.12 14.26 7.78
C ALA A 102 0.18 14.12 7.00
N VAL A 103 0.86 13.00 7.21
CA VAL A 103 1.97 12.53 6.38
C VAL A 103 1.69 11.09 5.97
N THR A 104 1.57 10.87 4.67
CA THR A 104 1.38 9.54 4.07
C THR A 104 2.66 9.12 3.39
N LEU A 105 3.21 7.99 3.81
CA LEU A 105 4.39 7.37 3.22
C LEU A 105 3.97 6.13 2.44
N THR A 106 4.33 6.06 1.16
CA THR A 106 4.18 4.87 0.33
C THR A 106 5.55 4.31 -0.03
N VAL A 107 5.80 3.04 0.29
CA VAL A 107 7.03 2.31 -0.02
C VAL A 107 6.75 1.26 -1.08
N ILE A 108 7.65 1.16 -2.07
CA ILE A 108 7.63 0.15 -3.12
C ILE A 108 8.91 -0.69 -3.00
N ASP A 109 8.78 -2.02 -3.11
CA ASP A 109 9.89 -2.97 -3.12
C ASP A 109 10.41 -3.28 -4.54
N ALA A 110 11.55 -3.96 -4.64
CA ALA A 110 12.16 -4.30 -5.93
C ALA A 110 11.34 -5.28 -6.77
N ASN A 111 10.35 -5.95 -6.18
CA ASN A 111 9.40 -6.84 -6.87
C ASN A 111 8.13 -6.10 -7.31
N GLY A 112 8.06 -4.77 -7.09
CA GLY A 112 6.90 -3.94 -7.43
C GLY A 112 5.73 -4.03 -6.46
N LYS A 113 5.93 -4.60 -5.26
CA LYS A 113 4.91 -4.61 -4.20
C LYS A 113 4.97 -3.32 -3.42
N SER A 114 3.81 -2.83 -2.99
CA SER A 114 3.69 -1.55 -2.28
C SER A 114 3.00 -1.67 -0.93
N ALA A 115 3.37 -0.79 0.00
CA ALA A 115 2.68 -0.59 1.28
C ALA A 115 2.64 0.89 1.62
N MET A 116 1.61 1.29 2.35
CA MET A 116 1.35 2.67 2.73
C MET A 116 1.11 2.77 4.23
N GLY A 117 1.57 3.85 4.84
CA GLY A 117 1.24 4.23 6.20
C GLY A 117 0.97 5.73 6.29
N THR A 118 -0.12 6.11 6.95
CA THR A 118 -0.49 7.52 7.18
C THR A 118 -0.41 7.83 8.67
N HIS A 119 0.37 8.85 9.02
CA HIS A 119 0.39 9.41 10.36
C HIS A 119 -0.46 10.69 10.40
N SER A 120 -1.40 10.77 11.34
CA SER A 120 -2.26 11.95 11.51
C SER A 120 -1.69 12.88 12.57
N LEU A 121 -1.77 14.19 12.31
CA LEU A 121 -1.41 15.27 13.22
C LEU A 121 -2.61 16.20 13.40
N GLU A 122 -2.59 16.97 14.49
CA GLU A 122 -3.48 18.10 14.71
C GLU A 122 -2.64 19.38 14.75
N ILE A 123 -3.02 20.37 13.94
CA ILE A 123 -2.37 21.67 13.90
C ILE A 123 -3.14 22.63 14.81
N ILE A 124 -2.43 23.21 15.77
CA ILE A 124 -2.99 24.10 16.80
C ILE A 124 -2.39 25.51 16.70
N GLU A 125 -3.01 26.46 17.39
CA GLU A 125 -2.49 27.85 17.49
C GLU A 125 -1.15 27.94 18.23
#